data_AF-A0A1C5SS80-F1
#
_entry.id   AF-A0A1C5SS80-F1
#
_cell.length_a   1.000
_cell.length_b   1.000
_cell.length_c   1.000
_cell.angle_alpha   90.00
_cell.angle_beta   90.00
_cell.angle_gamma   90.00
#
_symmetry.space_group_name_H-M   'P 1'
#
loop_
_entity.id
_entity.type
_entity.pdbx_description
1 polymer ?
#
loop_
_entity_poly.entity_id
_entity_poly.type
_entity_poly.pdbx_seq_one_letter_code
_entity_poly.pdbx_strand_id
1 'polypeptide(L)'
;MKKRMKTAALMTGILIGIFVASFQVQAEEYVSLSSYQETFKPSGTKDGILTIQLEGEPDQEGYLYVISSVKDMEPFGEVSGQNLEGVNMEPVSVGSVGFYRIKAADKDSSAALTAQFLCPGFYSSKKVADVNGGEDYPISYKFTNYFPEKIGKYTLTIELPQGNQVVKVTKPTAYADFILSEEHGIRAVGVSKGIAPAGTVNLDFTYDVPFTASMAGKAAVWVICLVPGLAVMTDRLKKAREGQM
;
A
#
# COMPACT_ATOMS: atom_id res chain seq x y z
N MET A 1 -65.15 -45.62 33.24
CA MET A 1 -64.63 -44.50 32.44
C MET A 1 -63.28 -44.90 31.82
N LYS A 2 -63.16 -44.75 30.50
CA LYS A 2 -61.96 -45.06 29.70
C LYS A 2 -60.93 -43.92 29.79
N LYS A 3 -59.65 -44.27 29.87
CA LYS A 3 -58.51 -43.78 29.06
C LYS A 3 -57.25 -44.49 29.61
N ARG A 4 -56.73 -45.55 28.98
CA ARG A 4 -55.79 -45.57 27.84
C ARG A 4 -54.66 -44.54 28.00
N MET A 5 -53.37 -44.77 27.75
CA MET A 5 -52.50 -45.89 27.35
C MET A 5 -51.16 -45.20 26.97
N LYS A 6 -50.04 -45.95 26.89
CA LYS A 6 -48.80 -45.69 26.09
C LYS A 6 -47.66 -44.93 26.81
N THR A 7 -46.59 -45.62 27.27
CA THR A 7 -45.38 -46.12 26.57
C THR A 7 -44.33 -45.07 26.18
N ALA A 8 -43.16 -45.25 26.79
CA ALA A 8 -41.84 -45.40 26.17
C ALA A 8 -41.22 -44.27 25.34
N ALA A 9 -40.02 -43.85 25.76
CA ALA A 9 -38.74 -43.79 25.02
C ALA A 9 -37.85 -42.78 25.74
N LEU A 10 -36.88 -43.18 26.58
CA LEU A 10 -35.56 -43.67 26.19
C LEU A 10 -34.91 -42.79 25.12
N MET A 11 -34.18 -41.75 25.54
CA MET A 11 -33.08 -41.16 24.78
C MET A 11 -31.98 -40.76 25.78
N THR A 12 -31.13 -41.75 26.01
CA THR A 12 -29.66 -41.65 26.07
C THR A 12 -29.11 -40.23 25.89
N GLY A 13 -28.55 -39.66 26.96
CA GLY A 13 -27.79 -38.42 26.94
C GLY A 13 -26.50 -38.59 27.71
N ILE A 14 -25.61 -39.43 27.18
CA ILE A 14 -24.22 -39.55 27.61
C ILE A 14 -23.57 -38.18 27.37
N LEU A 15 -23.43 -37.38 28.43
CA LEU A 15 -22.50 -36.25 28.44
C LEU A 15 -21.09 -36.82 28.59
N ILE A 16 -20.53 -37.29 27.47
CA ILE A 16 -19.08 -37.44 27.31
C ILE A 16 -18.52 -36.04 27.54
N GLY A 17 -17.83 -35.88 28.66
CA GLY A 17 -16.91 -34.78 28.86
C GLY A 17 -15.88 -34.83 27.75
N ILE A 18 -16.04 -33.95 26.78
CA ILE A 18 -14.99 -33.66 25.81
C ILE A 18 -13.90 -32.97 26.62
N PHE A 19 -12.95 -33.78 27.08
CA PHE A 19 -11.57 -33.39 27.24
C PHE A 19 -11.17 -32.78 25.89
N VAL A 20 -11.30 -31.45 25.76
CA VAL A 20 -10.56 -30.73 24.73
C VAL A 20 -9.12 -30.84 25.20
N ALA A 21 -8.47 -31.92 24.76
CA ALA A 21 -7.03 -32.01 24.74
C ALA A 21 -6.57 -30.69 24.11
N SER A 22 -5.92 -29.88 24.92
CA SER A 22 -5.16 -28.73 24.47
C SER A 22 -4.12 -29.35 23.56
N PHE A 23 -4.41 -29.39 22.25
CA PHE A 23 -3.35 -29.47 21.28
C PHE A 23 -2.52 -28.24 21.55
N GLN A 24 -1.43 -28.42 22.30
CA GLN A 24 -0.25 -27.64 22.05
C GLN A 24 0.08 -27.95 20.59
N VAL A 25 -0.48 -27.15 19.69
CA VAL A 25 0.08 -26.97 18.37
C VAL A 25 1.50 -26.56 18.68
N GLN A 26 2.41 -27.52 18.54
CA GLN A 26 3.84 -27.24 18.53
C GLN A 26 4.00 -26.09 17.56
N ALA A 27 4.71 -25.05 17.98
CA ALA A 27 5.09 -23.95 17.11
C ALA A 27 5.77 -24.57 15.88
N GLU A 28 5.01 -24.77 14.81
CA GLU A 28 5.57 -24.97 13.48
C GLU A 28 6.35 -23.68 13.23
N GLU A 29 7.66 -23.78 13.03
CA GLU A 29 8.47 -22.66 12.58
C GLU A 29 7.90 -22.20 11.23
N TYR A 30 7.11 -21.13 11.29
CA TYR A 30 6.52 -20.49 10.14
C TYR A 30 7.45 -19.40 9.64
N VAL A 31 7.26 -18.99 8.37
CA VAL A 31 7.98 -17.87 7.74
C VAL A 31 7.94 -16.65 8.65
N SER A 32 9.10 -16.34 9.24
CA SER A 32 9.32 -15.15 10.04
C SER A 32 9.89 -14.07 9.15
N LEU A 33 9.17 -12.96 8.99
CA LEU A 33 9.61 -11.83 8.18
C LEU A 33 10.14 -10.70 9.06
N SER A 34 11.45 -10.43 8.95
CA SER A 34 12.07 -9.30 9.63
C SER A 34 11.65 -7.98 8.97
N SER A 35 11.57 -7.96 7.64
CA SER A 35 11.15 -6.81 6.85
C SER A 35 10.28 -7.18 5.64
N TYR A 36 9.33 -6.31 5.33
CA TYR A 36 8.51 -6.39 4.12
C TYR A 36 8.22 -4.98 3.61
N GLN A 37 8.76 -4.64 2.44
CA GLN A 37 8.64 -3.33 1.84
C GLN A 37 7.93 -3.41 0.50
N GLU A 38 6.93 -2.56 0.31
CA GLU A 38 6.19 -2.36 -0.93
C GLU A 38 6.41 -0.94 -1.42
N THR A 39 6.93 -0.81 -2.65
CA THR A 39 7.10 0.48 -3.33
C THR A 39 6.34 0.48 -4.65
N PHE A 40 5.33 1.33 -4.76
CA PHE A 40 4.58 1.53 -5.99
C PHE A 40 5.18 2.70 -6.78
N LYS A 41 5.49 2.46 -8.05
CA LYS A 41 5.93 3.46 -9.02
C LYS A 41 4.94 3.56 -10.18
N PRO A 42 4.65 4.76 -10.70
CA PRO A 42 3.88 4.90 -11.93
C PRO A 42 4.58 4.23 -13.11
N SER A 43 3.81 3.50 -13.93
CA SER A 43 4.23 2.94 -15.21
C SER A 43 3.25 3.36 -16.29
N GLY A 44 3.68 4.29 -17.15
CA GLY A 44 2.77 4.94 -18.08
C GLY A 44 1.74 5.82 -17.37
N THR A 45 0.49 5.82 -17.85
CA THR A 45 -0.56 6.74 -17.37
C THR A 45 -1.48 6.14 -16.31
N LYS A 46 -1.54 4.82 -16.22
CA LYS A 46 -2.62 4.09 -15.53
C LYS A 46 -2.14 2.93 -14.67
N ASP A 47 -0.99 2.38 -14.99
CA ASP A 47 -0.48 1.15 -14.37
C ASP A 47 0.58 1.50 -13.33
N GLY A 48 0.78 0.61 -12.37
CA GLY A 48 1.86 0.70 -11.40
C GLY A 48 2.86 -0.43 -11.57
N ILE A 49 4.11 -0.19 -11.17
CA ILE A 49 5.08 -1.24 -10.86
C ILE A 49 5.20 -1.30 -9.35
N LEU A 50 4.87 -2.45 -8.78
CA LEU A 50 5.07 -2.76 -7.38
C LEU A 50 6.41 -3.47 -7.22
N THR A 51 7.36 -2.83 -6.53
CA THR A 51 8.59 -3.49 -6.09
C THR A 51 8.40 -3.98 -4.65
N ILE A 52 8.60 -5.28 -4.45
CA ILE A 52 8.55 -5.92 -3.14
C ILE A 52 9.97 -6.30 -2.75
N GLN A 53 10.40 -5.83 -1.58
CA GLN A 53 11.64 -6.27 -0.93
C GLN A 53 11.27 -6.92 0.38
N LEU A 54 11.71 -8.16 0.61
CA LEU A 54 11.49 -8.82 1.88
C LEU A 54 12.73 -9.57 2.34
N GLU A 55 12.81 -9.74 3.65
CA GLU A 55 13.85 -10.49 4.33
C GLU A 55 13.19 -11.35 5.41
N GLY A 56 13.56 -12.62 5.47
CA GLY A 56 12.99 -13.55 6.42
C GLY A 56 13.57 -14.95 6.34
N GLU A 57 12.98 -15.85 7.10
CA GLU A 57 13.33 -17.27 7.11
C GLU A 57 12.38 -18.05 6.20
N PRO A 58 12.90 -18.94 5.32
CA PRO A 58 12.06 -19.82 4.53
C PRO A 58 11.18 -20.71 5.41
N ASP A 59 10.08 -21.22 4.87
CA ASP A 59 9.29 -22.25 5.54
C ASP A 59 10.04 -23.59 5.62
N GLN A 60 9.40 -24.60 6.23
CA GLN A 60 9.98 -25.94 6.36
C GLN A 60 10.26 -26.63 5.01
N GLU A 61 9.57 -26.24 3.94
CA GLU A 61 9.80 -26.72 2.58
C GLU A 61 10.87 -25.89 1.82
N GLY A 62 11.38 -24.83 2.46
CA GLY A 62 12.39 -23.94 1.91
C GLY A 62 11.83 -22.83 1.03
N TYR A 63 10.57 -22.42 1.19
CA TYR A 63 9.96 -21.34 0.41
C TYR A 63 9.82 -20.03 1.17
N LEU A 64 10.11 -18.95 0.45
CA LEU A 64 9.68 -17.59 0.80
C LEU A 64 8.42 -17.24 0.03
N TYR A 65 7.57 -16.41 0.63
CA TYR A 65 6.27 -16.03 0.06
C TYR A 65 6.12 -14.52 0.00
N VAL A 66 5.53 -14.07 -1.10
CA VAL A 66 5.10 -12.71 -1.38
C VAL A 66 3.59 -12.72 -1.48
N ILE A 67 2.90 -11.85 -0.73
CA ILE A 67 1.44 -11.75 -0.79
C ILE A 67 1.03 -11.13 -2.12
N SER A 68 0.04 -11.73 -2.79
CA SER A 68 -0.60 -11.12 -3.95
C SER A 68 -1.52 -9.96 -3.50
N SER A 69 -0.91 -8.81 -3.18
CA SER A 69 -1.57 -7.70 -2.48
C SER A 69 -2.41 -6.79 -3.38
N VAL A 70 -2.25 -6.89 -4.70
CA VAL A 70 -3.02 -6.16 -5.70
C VAL A 70 -3.70 -7.12 -6.66
N LYS A 71 -4.97 -6.86 -6.97
CA LYS A 71 -5.73 -7.65 -7.94
C LYS A 71 -5.05 -7.57 -9.31
N ASP A 72 -4.99 -8.70 -10.00
CA ASP A 72 -4.41 -8.82 -11.35
C ASP A 72 -2.92 -8.41 -11.40
N MET A 73 -2.20 -8.50 -10.27
CA MET A 73 -0.75 -8.29 -10.25
C MET A 73 0.00 -9.46 -10.88
N GLU A 74 0.95 -9.17 -11.74
CA GLU A 74 1.71 -10.15 -12.50
C GLU A 74 3.22 -9.94 -12.30
N PRO A 75 4.03 -11.01 -12.15
CA PRO A 75 5.48 -10.88 -12.08
C PRO A 75 6.05 -10.13 -13.28
N PHE A 76 6.94 -9.17 -13.02
CA PHE A 76 7.55 -8.31 -14.01
C PHE A 76 9.07 -8.34 -13.83
N GLY A 77 9.80 -8.93 -14.78
CA GLY A 77 11.26 -9.05 -14.70
C GLY A 77 11.74 -10.21 -13.82
N GLU A 78 13.06 -10.25 -13.57
CA GLU A 78 13.72 -11.28 -12.77
C GLU A 78 13.71 -10.93 -11.28
N VAL A 79 13.54 -11.94 -10.44
CA VAL A 79 13.76 -11.83 -8.99
C VAL A 79 15.24 -11.87 -8.70
N SER A 80 15.68 -11.03 -7.77
CA SER A 80 17.07 -10.98 -7.30
C SER A 80 17.11 -10.98 -5.77
N GLY A 81 18.26 -11.34 -5.19
CA GLY A 81 18.38 -11.40 -3.74
C GLY A 81 19.50 -12.32 -3.27
N GLN A 82 19.45 -12.65 -1.98
CA GLN A 82 20.40 -13.54 -1.32
C GLN A 82 19.70 -14.85 -0.94
N ASN A 83 20.44 -15.96 -1.05
CA ASN A 83 19.96 -17.29 -0.69
C ASN A 83 18.71 -17.75 -1.47
N LEU A 84 18.70 -17.57 -2.80
CA LEU A 84 17.61 -17.98 -3.69
C LEU A 84 18.06 -19.07 -4.67
N GLU A 85 17.25 -20.10 -4.89
CA GLU A 85 17.53 -21.21 -5.81
C GLU A 85 17.20 -20.85 -7.29
N GLY A 86 16.53 -19.72 -7.52
CA GLY A 86 16.13 -19.29 -8.86
C GLY A 86 15.80 -17.80 -8.95
N VAL A 87 15.32 -17.40 -10.14
CA VAL A 87 14.99 -15.99 -10.48
C VAL A 87 13.52 -15.79 -10.85
N ASN A 88 12.71 -16.85 -10.83
CA ASN A 88 11.29 -16.83 -11.17
C ASN A 88 10.46 -17.26 -9.97
N MET A 89 9.28 -16.64 -9.81
CA MET A 89 8.34 -17.00 -8.76
C MET A 89 7.23 -17.90 -9.30
N GLU A 90 6.73 -18.79 -8.43
CA GLU A 90 5.59 -19.65 -8.71
C GLU A 90 4.33 -19.07 -8.03
N PRO A 91 3.20 -18.94 -8.75
CA PRO A 91 1.93 -18.60 -8.11
C PRO A 91 1.42 -19.78 -7.29
N VAL A 92 0.96 -19.52 -6.07
CA VAL A 92 0.35 -20.51 -5.18
C VAL A 92 -0.81 -19.87 -4.43
N SER A 93 -1.83 -20.67 -4.11
CA SER A 93 -2.95 -20.23 -3.29
C SER A 93 -2.99 -21.03 -2.00
N VAL A 94 -3.03 -20.33 -0.86
CA VAL A 94 -3.22 -20.93 0.46
C VAL A 94 -4.59 -20.50 0.97
N GLY A 95 -5.55 -21.42 0.90
CA GLY A 95 -6.96 -21.09 1.12
C GLY A 95 -7.49 -20.12 0.06
N SER A 96 -8.01 -18.97 0.49
CA SER A 96 -8.51 -17.90 -0.40
C SER A 96 -7.48 -16.80 -0.69
N VAL A 97 -6.24 -16.93 -0.18
CA VAL A 97 -5.19 -15.93 -0.31
C VAL A 97 -4.20 -16.38 -1.38
N GLY A 98 -3.96 -15.51 -2.36
CA GLY A 98 -2.95 -15.72 -3.39
C GLY A 98 -1.58 -15.26 -2.92
N PHE A 99 -0.57 -16.06 -3.24
CA PHE A 99 0.85 -15.77 -2.99
C PHE A 99 1.66 -16.04 -4.25
N TYR A 100 2.85 -15.45 -4.29
CA TYR A 100 3.95 -15.89 -5.12
C TYR A 100 5.02 -16.47 -4.22
N ARG A 101 5.58 -17.62 -4.56
CA ARG A 101 6.65 -18.25 -3.77
C ARG A 101 7.92 -18.45 -4.57
N ILE A 102 9.04 -18.48 -3.88
CA ILE A 102 10.36 -18.79 -4.46
C ILE A 102 11.15 -19.64 -3.47
N LYS A 103 11.90 -20.61 -3.99
CA LYS A 103 12.67 -21.54 -3.18
C LYS A 103 14.01 -20.92 -2.78
N ALA A 104 14.38 -21.07 -1.52
CA ALA A 104 15.68 -20.68 -1.00
C ALA A 104 16.75 -21.71 -1.39
N ALA A 105 17.99 -21.26 -1.58
CA ALA A 105 19.10 -22.16 -1.88
C ALA A 105 19.49 -23.01 -0.66
N ASP A 106 19.35 -22.44 0.53
CA ASP A 106 19.48 -23.07 1.84
C ASP A 106 18.24 -22.74 2.69
N LYS A 107 17.47 -23.77 3.04
CA LYS A 107 16.22 -23.63 3.81
C LYS A 107 16.44 -23.24 5.27
N ASP A 108 17.63 -23.51 5.81
CA ASP A 108 17.96 -23.30 7.23
C ASP A 108 18.65 -21.94 7.47
N SER A 109 18.73 -21.11 6.42
CA SER A 109 19.35 -19.79 6.44
C SER A 109 18.35 -18.72 6.02
N SER A 110 18.45 -17.52 6.59
CA SER A 110 17.65 -16.38 6.15
C SER A 110 17.89 -16.07 4.67
N ALA A 111 16.85 -15.58 4.01
CA ALA A 111 16.88 -15.21 2.61
C ALA A 111 16.26 -13.82 2.42
N ALA A 112 16.76 -13.11 1.42
CA ALA A 112 16.30 -11.78 1.04
C ALA A 112 15.94 -11.79 -0.43
N LEU A 113 14.82 -11.17 -0.80
CA LEU A 113 14.39 -11.06 -2.19
C LEU A 113 13.97 -9.64 -2.52
N THR A 114 14.15 -9.30 -3.80
CA THR A 114 13.57 -8.15 -4.49
C THR A 114 12.86 -8.67 -5.73
N ALA A 115 11.55 -8.47 -5.79
CA ALA A 115 10.70 -8.85 -6.90
C ALA A 115 9.92 -7.63 -7.41
N GLN A 116 9.61 -7.59 -8.69
CA GLN A 116 8.77 -6.55 -9.29
C GLN A 116 7.52 -7.18 -9.88
N PHE A 117 6.42 -6.45 -9.79
CA PHE A 117 5.13 -6.84 -10.32
C PHE A 117 4.50 -5.69 -11.09
N LEU A 118 3.94 -5.98 -12.25
CA LEU A 118 3.06 -5.06 -12.95
C LEU A 118 1.70 -5.10 -12.24
N CYS A 119 1.13 -3.92 -11.96
CA CYS A 119 -0.18 -3.74 -11.36
C CYS A 119 -1.06 -2.91 -12.32
N PRO A 120 -1.73 -3.57 -13.28
CA PRO A 120 -2.57 -2.89 -14.25
C PRO A 120 -3.66 -2.06 -13.57
N GLY A 121 -3.84 -0.82 -14.01
CA GLY A 121 -4.89 0.05 -13.52
C GLY A 121 -4.73 0.58 -12.10
N PHE A 122 -3.58 0.38 -11.43
CA PHE A 122 -3.37 0.87 -10.05
C PHE A 122 -3.60 2.38 -9.91
N TYR A 123 -3.21 3.18 -10.90
CA TYR A 123 -3.44 4.64 -10.96
C TYR A 123 -4.70 5.03 -11.76
N SER A 124 -5.53 4.06 -12.18
CA SER A 124 -6.77 4.31 -12.92
C SER A 124 -7.93 4.67 -11.98
N SER A 125 -7.79 5.75 -11.22
CA SER A 125 -8.85 6.21 -10.34
C SER A 125 -9.91 7.01 -11.11
N LYS A 126 -11.18 6.79 -10.77
CA LYS A 126 -12.29 7.57 -11.33
C LYS A 126 -12.17 9.00 -10.82
N LYS A 127 -12.01 9.94 -11.76
CA LYS A 127 -11.97 11.38 -11.50
C LYS A 127 -13.16 11.77 -10.62
N VAL A 128 -12.87 12.37 -9.48
CA VAL A 128 -13.91 13.10 -8.74
C VAL A 128 -13.85 14.54 -9.21
N ALA A 129 -14.99 15.09 -9.63
CA ALA A 129 -15.05 16.49 -10.00
C ALA A 129 -14.84 17.33 -8.74
N ASP A 130 -13.74 18.07 -8.63
CA ASP A 130 -13.53 19.01 -7.54
C ASP A 130 -14.16 20.38 -7.84
N VAL A 131 -14.52 21.08 -6.76
CA VAL A 131 -15.14 22.41 -6.71
C VAL A 131 -14.17 23.50 -7.24
N ASN A 132 -12.87 23.21 -7.29
CA ASN A 132 -11.81 24.16 -7.68
C ASN A 132 -11.34 24.02 -9.15
N GLY A 133 -11.96 23.13 -9.94
CA GLY A 133 -11.65 22.95 -11.37
C GLY A 133 -10.41 22.07 -11.67
N GLY A 134 -9.81 21.43 -10.67
CA GLY A 134 -8.76 20.41 -10.81
C GLY A 134 -9.33 18.99 -10.96
N GLU A 135 -8.51 18.05 -11.46
CA GLU A 135 -8.84 16.63 -11.48
C GLU A 135 -8.27 15.94 -10.24
N ASP A 136 -9.16 15.40 -9.39
CA ASP A 136 -8.77 14.65 -8.19
C ASP A 136 -8.68 13.14 -8.48
N TYR A 137 -7.57 12.54 -8.05
CA TYR A 137 -7.26 11.13 -8.23
C TYR A 137 -7.14 10.44 -6.86
N PRO A 138 -8.19 9.73 -6.40
CA PRO A 138 -8.13 8.99 -5.15
C PRO A 138 -7.36 7.68 -5.30
N ILE A 139 -6.54 7.34 -4.31
CA ILE A 139 -5.88 6.05 -4.13
C ILE A 139 -6.36 5.46 -2.80
N SER A 140 -6.73 4.18 -2.82
CA SER A 140 -7.05 3.41 -1.63
C SER A 140 -6.33 2.07 -1.70
N TYR A 141 -5.42 1.85 -0.76
CA TYR A 141 -4.62 0.64 -0.69
C TYR A 141 -4.73 0.02 0.69
N LYS A 142 -4.89 -1.31 0.72
CA LYS A 142 -4.96 -2.09 1.95
C LYS A 142 -4.03 -3.28 1.87
N PHE A 143 -3.06 -3.32 2.76
CA PHE A 143 -2.26 -4.50 3.03
C PHE A 143 -2.81 -5.24 4.26
N THR A 144 -2.83 -6.57 4.19
CA THR A 144 -3.20 -7.45 5.30
C THR A 144 -2.09 -8.46 5.51
N ASN A 145 -1.57 -8.57 6.74
CA ASN A 145 -0.61 -9.59 7.08
C ASN A 145 -1.32 -10.95 7.16
N TYR A 146 -1.11 -11.79 6.16
CA TYR A 146 -1.62 -13.17 6.14
C TYR A 146 -0.60 -14.19 6.67
N PHE A 147 0.59 -13.76 7.06
CA PHE A 147 1.56 -14.62 7.73
C PHE A 147 1.07 -14.93 9.16
N PRO A 148 1.33 -16.15 9.65
CA PRO A 148 0.99 -16.54 11.02
C PRO A 148 1.81 -15.76 12.06
N GLU A 149 2.97 -15.24 11.65
CA GLU A 149 3.88 -14.45 12.47
C GLU A 149 3.78 -12.94 12.21
N LYS A 150 4.30 -12.17 13.17
CA LYS A 150 4.39 -10.72 13.05
C LYS A 150 5.45 -10.34 12.01
N ILE A 151 5.11 -9.41 11.12
CA ILE A 151 6.11 -8.72 10.29
C ILE A 151 6.81 -7.68 11.17
N GLY A 152 8.13 -7.82 11.35
CA GLY A 152 8.94 -6.95 12.20
C GLY A 152 8.81 -5.48 11.82
N LYS A 153 9.09 -5.16 10.55
CA LYS A 153 8.91 -3.84 9.94
C LYS A 153 8.27 -3.96 8.56
N TYR A 154 7.05 -3.44 8.42
CA TYR A 154 6.43 -3.23 7.12
C TYR A 154 6.58 -1.78 6.69
N THR A 155 6.91 -1.55 5.43
CA THR A 155 7.01 -0.21 4.84
C THR A 155 6.28 -0.17 3.50
N LEU A 156 5.30 0.73 3.38
CA LEU A 156 4.60 1.03 2.14
C LEU A 156 5.05 2.41 1.65
N THR A 157 5.34 2.53 0.36
CA THR A 157 5.59 3.80 -0.32
C THR A 157 4.84 3.81 -1.64
N ILE A 158 4.04 4.85 -1.90
CA ILE A 158 3.35 5.06 -3.17
C ILE A 158 3.85 6.37 -3.78
N GLU A 159 4.58 6.28 -4.89
CA GLU A 159 5.05 7.42 -5.65
C GLU A 159 3.95 7.96 -6.57
N LEU A 160 3.85 9.27 -6.67
CA LEU A 160 2.89 9.93 -7.55
C LEU A 160 3.45 10.05 -8.97
N PRO A 161 2.57 10.10 -10.00
CA PRO A 161 2.96 10.58 -11.32
C PRO A 161 3.68 11.93 -11.24
N GLN A 162 4.70 12.12 -12.08
CA GLN A 162 5.55 13.30 -12.03
C GLN A 162 4.73 14.59 -12.20
N GLY A 163 5.00 15.58 -11.34
CA GLY A 163 4.33 16.88 -11.37
C GLY A 163 3.01 16.92 -10.59
N ASN A 164 2.57 15.80 -10.01
CA ASN A 164 1.37 15.75 -9.19
C ASN A 164 1.69 16.06 -7.72
N GLN A 165 0.67 16.44 -6.96
CA GLN A 165 0.81 16.74 -5.53
C GLN A 165 -0.24 16.01 -4.69
N VAL A 166 0.10 15.70 -3.45
CA VAL A 166 -0.85 15.16 -2.48
C VAL A 166 -1.77 16.30 -2.03
N VAL A 167 -3.07 16.14 -2.24
CA VAL A 167 -4.10 17.08 -1.77
C VAL A 167 -4.49 16.75 -0.34
N LYS A 168 -4.68 15.45 -0.05
CA LYS A 168 -5.20 15.00 1.23
C LYS A 168 -4.82 13.55 1.50
N VAL A 169 -4.44 13.26 2.75
CA VAL A 169 -4.37 11.89 3.28
C VAL A 169 -5.57 11.69 4.21
N THR A 170 -6.37 10.66 3.97
CA THR A 170 -7.53 10.31 4.81
C THR A 170 -7.23 9.14 5.75
N LYS A 171 -6.36 8.21 5.33
CA LYS A 171 -5.82 7.15 6.19
C LYS A 171 -4.32 6.98 5.96
N PRO A 172 -3.52 6.86 7.02
CA PRO A 172 -3.89 7.03 8.43
C PRO A 172 -4.29 8.49 8.74
N THR A 173 -5.12 8.70 9.77
CA THR A 173 -5.67 10.03 10.08
C THR A 173 -4.68 10.92 10.83
N ALA A 174 -3.76 10.33 11.61
CA ALA A 174 -2.74 11.08 12.32
C ALA A 174 -1.53 11.35 11.41
N TYR A 175 -1.07 12.60 11.39
CA TYR A 175 0.06 13.03 10.57
C TYR A 175 1.35 12.26 10.88
N ALA A 176 1.58 11.88 12.14
CA ALA A 176 2.76 11.14 12.56
C ALA A 176 2.82 9.70 12.00
N ASP A 177 1.70 9.18 11.48
CA ASP A 177 1.60 7.80 11.01
C ASP A 177 1.84 7.66 9.50
N PHE A 178 1.99 8.79 8.78
CA PHE A 178 2.34 8.77 7.36
C PHE A 178 3.55 9.65 7.06
N ILE A 179 4.25 9.28 5.99
CA ILE A 179 5.47 9.91 5.53
C ILE A 179 5.15 10.60 4.20
N LEU A 180 5.46 11.88 4.10
CA LEU A 180 5.48 12.61 2.83
C LEU A 180 6.94 12.85 2.44
N SER A 181 7.29 12.55 1.19
CA SER A 181 8.63 12.81 0.67
C SER A 181 8.57 13.38 -0.74
N GLU A 182 9.61 14.12 -1.13
CA GLU A 182 9.82 14.63 -2.47
C GLU A 182 11.28 14.43 -2.85
N GLU A 183 11.53 13.68 -3.92
CA GLU A 183 12.87 13.46 -4.46
C GLU A 183 12.83 13.62 -5.98
N HIS A 184 13.70 14.45 -6.54
CA HIS A 184 13.74 14.74 -7.98
C HIS A 184 12.39 15.17 -8.59
N GLY A 185 11.54 15.85 -7.80
CA GLY A 185 10.20 16.28 -8.21
C GLY A 185 9.14 15.17 -8.25
N ILE A 186 9.48 13.97 -7.76
CA ILE A 186 8.56 12.86 -7.53
C ILE A 186 8.16 12.90 -6.06
N ARG A 187 6.86 13.01 -5.80
CA ARG A 187 6.30 12.98 -4.46
C ARG A 187 5.86 11.57 -4.11
N ALA A 188 5.98 11.20 -2.84
CA ALA A 188 5.48 9.91 -2.36
C ALA A 188 4.76 10.03 -1.01
N VAL A 189 3.79 9.14 -0.81
CA VAL A 189 3.11 8.93 0.46
C VAL A 189 3.45 7.53 0.96
N GLY A 190 3.88 7.42 2.21
CA GLY A 190 4.24 6.14 2.79
C GLY A 190 3.76 5.94 4.22
N VAL A 191 3.85 4.70 4.68
CA VAL A 191 3.55 4.28 6.06
C VAL A 191 4.60 3.25 6.46
N SER A 192 5.14 3.33 7.69
CA SER A 192 6.08 2.34 8.20
C SER A 192 5.72 1.93 9.63
N LYS A 193 5.49 0.64 9.87
CA LYS A 193 5.19 0.08 11.19
C LYS A 193 5.34 -1.44 11.21
N GLY A 194 5.46 -2.05 12.38
CA GLY A 194 5.30 -3.50 12.53
C GLY A 194 3.83 -3.93 12.37
N ILE A 195 3.58 -5.15 11.88
CA ILE A 195 2.22 -5.66 11.65
C ILE A 195 2.05 -7.03 12.31
N ALA A 196 1.15 -7.11 13.29
CA ALA A 196 0.77 -8.37 13.92
C ALA A 196 0.08 -9.33 12.91
N PRO A 197 -0.03 -10.63 13.21
CA PRO A 197 -0.82 -11.57 12.41
C PRO A 197 -2.25 -11.06 12.19
N ALA A 198 -2.78 -11.20 10.97
CA ALA A 198 -4.07 -10.64 10.53
C ALA A 198 -4.22 -9.10 10.65
N GLY A 199 -3.15 -8.39 11.03
CA GLY A 199 -3.11 -6.94 11.11
C GLY A 199 -3.18 -6.28 9.73
N THR A 200 -3.66 -5.04 9.69
CA THR A 200 -3.84 -4.32 8.42
C THR A 200 -3.17 -2.94 8.42
N VAL A 201 -2.78 -2.51 7.22
CA VAL A 201 -2.35 -1.15 6.92
C VAL A 201 -3.27 -0.62 5.83
N ASN A 202 -3.86 0.53 6.07
CA ASN A 202 -4.69 1.21 5.07
C ASN A 202 -4.04 2.55 4.76
N LEU A 203 -3.85 2.82 3.48
CA LEU A 203 -3.38 4.10 2.98
C LEU A 203 -4.40 4.62 1.98
N ASP A 204 -5.10 5.67 2.38
CA ASP A 204 -6.09 6.34 1.56
C ASP A 204 -5.66 7.81 1.40
N PHE A 205 -5.49 8.26 0.17
CA PHE A 205 -5.13 9.65 -0.12
C PHE A 205 -5.61 10.07 -1.51
N THR A 206 -5.65 11.38 -1.74
CA THR A 206 -5.98 12.00 -3.02
C THR A 206 -4.81 12.83 -3.48
N TYR A 207 -4.50 12.75 -4.77
CA TYR A 207 -3.57 13.64 -5.44
C TYR A 207 -4.24 14.36 -6.61
N ASP A 208 -3.68 15.48 -7.03
CA ASP A 208 -4.13 16.24 -8.20
C ASP A 208 -2.93 16.69 -9.05
N VAL A 209 -3.26 17.30 -10.20
CA VAL A 209 -2.31 18.09 -10.97
C VAL A 209 -2.42 19.54 -10.48
N PRO A 210 -1.34 20.15 -9.94
CA PRO A 210 -1.39 21.52 -9.42
C PRO A 210 -1.90 22.48 -10.49
N PHE A 211 -2.82 23.37 -10.13
CA PHE A 211 -3.33 24.39 -11.07
C PHE A 211 -2.20 25.23 -11.69
N THR A 212 -1.13 25.51 -10.93
CA THR A 212 0.07 26.22 -11.39
C THR A 212 0.85 25.49 -12.49
N ALA A 213 0.60 24.20 -12.72
CA ALA A 213 1.14 23.47 -13.85
C ALA A 213 0.45 23.86 -15.17
N SER A 214 -0.82 24.30 -15.12
CA SER A 214 -1.59 24.74 -16.29
C SER A 214 -1.13 26.10 -16.83
N MET A 215 -1.30 26.36 -18.13
CA MET A 215 -0.95 27.66 -18.72
C MET A 215 -1.76 28.81 -18.13
N ALA A 216 -3.04 28.56 -17.81
CA ALA A 216 -3.90 29.52 -17.12
C ALA A 216 -3.41 29.80 -15.70
N GLY A 217 -2.99 28.78 -14.95
CA GLY A 217 -2.43 28.95 -13.62
C GLY A 217 -1.09 29.68 -13.62
N LYS A 218 -0.20 29.37 -14.58
CA LYS A 218 1.03 30.14 -14.78
C LYS A 218 0.73 31.61 -15.05
N ALA A 219 -0.22 31.90 -15.96
CA ALA A 219 -0.62 33.27 -16.26
C ALA A 219 -1.22 33.99 -15.04
N ALA A 220 -2.07 33.31 -14.25
CA ALA A 220 -2.64 33.87 -13.03
C ALA A 220 -1.56 34.22 -11.99
N VAL A 221 -0.58 33.34 -11.77
CA VAL A 221 0.56 33.62 -10.89
C VAL A 221 1.36 34.83 -11.40
N TRP A 222 1.65 34.88 -12.70
CA TRP A 222 2.35 36.03 -13.29
C TRP A 222 1.59 37.34 -13.11
N VAL A 223 0.26 37.35 -13.30
CA VAL A 223 -0.58 38.53 -13.10
C VAL A 223 -0.53 38.97 -11.62
N ILE A 224 -0.67 38.03 -10.68
CA ILE A 224 -0.60 38.33 -9.24
C ILE A 224 0.77 38.89 -8.85
N CYS A 225 1.87 38.38 -9.42
CA CYS A 225 3.22 38.85 -9.13
C CYS A 225 3.56 40.20 -9.79
N LEU A 226 3.12 40.44 -11.03
CA LEU A 226 3.51 41.62 -11.81
C LEU A 226 2.62 42.84 -11.56
N VAL A 227 1.33 42.66 -11.30
CA VAL A 227 0.38 43.77 -11.12
C VAL A 227 0.75 44.67 -9.93
N PRO A 228 1.13 44.15 -8.74
CA PRO A 228 1.58 45.00 -7.64
C PRO A 228 2.86 45.79 -7.99
N GLY A 229 3.81 45.15 -8.67
CA GLY A 229 5.05 45.81 -9.10
C GLY A 229 4.81 46.95 -10.08
N LEU A 230 3.93 46.73 -11.07
CA LEU A 230 3.50 47.76 -12.03
C LEU A 230 2.71 48.90 -11.35
N ALA A 231 1.86 48.59 -10.38
CA ALA A 231 1.12 49.59 -9.62
C ALA A 231 2.06 50.48 -8.78
N VAL A 232 3.06 49.89 -8.12
CA VAL A 232 4.06 50.64 -7.36
C VAL A 232 4.95 51.48 -8.29
N MET A 233 5.36 50.95 -9.44
CA MET A 233 6.18 51.68 -10.39
C MET A 233 5.43 52.87 -11.00
N THR A 234 4.15 52.69 -11.36
CA THR A 234 3.31 53.77 -11.91
C THR A 234 3.02 54.86 -10.86
N ASP A 235 2.76 54.49 -9.61
CA ASP A 235 2.59 55.46 -8.50
C ASP A 235 3.88 56.27 -8.25
N ARG A 236 5.05 55.60 -8.26
CA ARG A 236 6.35 56.27 -8.12
C ARG A 236 6.66 57.20 -9.29
N LEU A 237 6.37 56.79 -10.52
CA LEU A 237 6.57 57.63 -11.71
C LEU A 237 5.65 58.86 -11.70
N LYS A 238 4.41 58.71 -11.22
CA LYS A 238 3.46 59.83 -11.07
C LYS A 238 3.97 60.84 -10.04
N LYS A 239 4.37 60.38 -8.85
CA LYS A 239 4.96 61.23 -7.79
C LYS A 239 6.25 61.93 -8.24
N ALA A 240 7.10 61.25 -9.00
CA ALA A 240 8.33 61.84 -9.53
C ALA A 240 8.08 62.97 -10.54
N ARG A 241 7.01 62.87 -11.35
CA ARG A 241 6.59 63.95 -12.26
C ARG A 241 5.97 65.14 -11.54
N GLU A 242 5.19 64.89 -10.50
CA GLU A 242 4.55 65.94 -9.71
C GLU A 242 5.54 66.73 -8.85
N GLY A 243 6.65 66.11 -8.40
CA GLY A 243 7.72 66.80 -7.68
C GLY A 243 8.72 67.60 -8.56
N GLN A 244 8.53 67.63 -9.89
CA GLN A 244 9.35 68.40 -10.83
C GLN A 244 8.63 69.64 -11.41
N MET A 245 7.38 69.90 -10.99
CA MET A 245 6.66 71.17 -11.22
C MET A 245 6.73 72.04 -9.97
#